data_AF-A0A6L3ZEQ1-F1
#
_entry.id   AF-A0A6L3ZEQ1-F1
#
_cell.length_a   1.000
_cell.length_b   1.000
_cell.length_c   1.000
_cell.angle_alpha   90.00
_cell.angle_beta   90.00
_cell.angle_gamma   90.00
#
_symmetry.space_group_name_H-M   'P 1'
#
loop_
_entity.id
_entity.type
_entity.pdbx_description
1 polymer ?
#
loop_
_entity_poly.entity_id
_entity_poly.type
_entity_poly.pdbx_seq_one_letter_code
_entity_poly.pdbx_strand_id
1 'polypeptide(L)'
;MKYTLTIASLFLSLFAMGQFDFEGAKQRADHLRSGVLIVRLYDDGDRIDYLRSRGMNDKADDYAQINAAENREIRLAFQEEYTFTPVYFIMAKDSRNLADSNWTDILTNAAGDTVQIKPTSYLLADFSTTKRNGLYGLNVWEWEETEWVHPPNPFPYHISGYGFLRLTKRTFSEMVEKFNSHFVEKEEED
;
A
#
# COMPACT_ATOMS: atom_id res chain seq x y z
N MET A 1 1.39 -14.50 -65.58
CA MET A 1 1.79 -15.16 -64.32
C MET A 1 2.89 -14.35 -63.65
N LYS A 2 2.54 -13.42 -62.75
CA LYS A 2 3.41 -12.85 -61.71
C LYS A 2 2.50 -12.30 -60.60
N TYR A 3 2.29 -13.09 -59.54
CA TYR A 3 1.72 -12.62 -58.29
C TYR A 3 2.89 -12.12 -57.45
N THR A 4 3.05 -10.80 -57.33
CA THR A 4 3.98 -10.23 -56.34
C THR A 4 3.29 -10.25 -54.99
N LEU A 5 3.89 -11.04 -54.12
CA LEU A 5 3.51 -11.41 -52.77
C LEU A 5 3.38 -10.16 -51.87
N THR A 6 2.16 -9.90 -51.40
CA THR A 6 1.87 -8.90 -50.36
C THR A 6 2.19 -9.48 -48.99
N ILE A 7 3.41 -9.33 -48.48
CA ILE A 7 3.70 -9.53 -47.05
C ILE A 7 4.78 -8.53 -46.62
N ALA A 8 4.37 -7.34 -46.19
CA ALA A 8 5.18 -6.50 -45.33
C ALA A 8 4.25 -5.54 -44.58
N SER A 9 4.47 -5.43 -43.27
CA SER A 9 3.82 -4.52 -42.31
C SER A 9 2.69 -5.13 -41.48
N LEU A 10 3.03 -6.03 -40.56
CA LEU A 10 2.22 -6.27 -39.36
C LEU A 10 3.09 -6.68 -38.16
N PHE A 11 4.14 -5.92 -37.84
CA PHE A 11 4.94 -6.10 -36.61
C PHE A 11 5.55 -4.77 -36.15
N LEU A 12 4.74 -3.72 -36.02
CA LEU A 12 5.22 -2.42 -35.52
C LEU A 12 4.21 -1.77 -34.58
N SER A 13 3.73 -2.48 -33.57
CA SER A 13 2.87 -1.86 -32.56
C SER A 13 2.78 -2.68 -31.27
N LEU A 14 3.90 -3.02 -30.63
CA LEU A 14 3.88 -3.61 -29.28
C LEU A 14 5.19 -3.33 -28.51
N PHE A 15 5.63 -2.07 -28.51
CA PHE A 15 6.52 -1.58 -27.45
C PHE A 15 5.95 -0.26 -26.96
N ALA A 16 4.81 -0.32 -26.27
CA ALA A 16 4.56 0.67 -25.22
C ALA A 16 5.59 0.37 -24.12
N MET A 17 6.82 0.82 -24.29
CA MET A 17 7.80 0.85 -23.22
C MET A 17 7.18 1.71 -22.12
N GLY A 18 6.74 1.08 -21.03
CA GLY A 18 6.45 1.83 -19.81
C GLY A 18 7.72 2.61 -19.49
N GLN A 19 7.62 3.94 -19.45
CA GLN A 19 8.74 4.78 -19.10
C GLN A 19 9.08 4.49 -17.64
N PHE A 20 10.22 3.83 -17.42
CA PHE A 20 10.78 3.68 -16.08
C PHE A 20 11.40 5.01 -15.68
N ASP A 21 10.97 5.54 -14.54
CA ASP A 21 11.51 6.75 -13.94
C ASP A 21 12.37 6.35 -12.73
N PHE A 22 13.58 5.91 -13.03
CA PHE A 22 14.55 5.46 -12.03
C PHE A 22 14.95 6.59 -11.07
N GLU A 23 15.06 7.82 -11.56
CA GLU A 23 15.45 8.97 -10.76
C GLU A 23 14.34 9.31 -9.76
N GLY A 24 13.09 9.41 -10.24
CA GLY A 24 11.94 9.61 -9.36
C GLY A 24 11.80 8.48 -8.33
N ALA A 25 11.96 7.22 -8.74
CA ALA A 25 11.88 6.08 -7.81
C ALA A 25 12.98 6.12 -6.74
N LYS A 26 14.20 6.49 -7.11
CA LYS A 26 15.32 6.68 -6.17
C LYS A 26 15.03 7.82 -5.21
N GLN A 27 14.56 8.96 -5.71
CA GLN A 27 14.18 10.10 -4.88
C GLN A 27 13.10 9.72 -3.85
N ARG A 28 12.09 8.94 -4.23
CA ARG A 28 11.06 8.46 -3.28
C ARG A 28 11.63 7.48 -2.25
N ALA A 29 12.56 6.61 -2.65
CA ALA A 29 13.25 5.74 -1.70
C ALA A 29 14.10 6.54 -0.69
N ASP A 30 14.77 7.61 -1.13
CA ASP A 30 15.55 8.51 -0.27
C ASP A 30 14.65 9.36 0.64
N HIS A 31 13.51 9.84 0.13
CA HIS A 31 12.48 10.52 0.91
C HIS A 31 11.91 9.59 1.99
N LEU A 32 11.64 8.33 1.64
CA LEU A 32 11.20 7.34 2.61
C LEU A 32 12.29 7.10 3.67
N ARG A 33 13.56 6.88 3.27
CA ARG A 33 14.70 6.65 4.17
C ARG A 33 14.87 7.75 5.23
N SER A 34 14.56 9.00 4.89
CA SER A 34 14.61 10.15 5.80
C SER A 34 13.28 10.47 6.51
N GLY A 35 12.21 9.75 6.15
CA GLY A 35 10.85 9.96 6.62
C GLY A 35 10.32 8.78 7.42
N VAL A 36 9.02 8.51 7.24
CA VAL A 36 8.30 7.42 7.92
C VAL A 36 7.39 6.70 6.93
N LEU A 37 7.12 5.42 7.18
CA LEU A 37 6.00 4.73 6.54
C LEU A 37 4.76 4.84 7.45
N ILE A 38 3.66 5.32 6.90
CA ILE A 38 2.37 5.35 7.60
C ILE A 38 1.48 4.28 7.01
N VAL A 39 0.94 3.40 7.84
CA VAL A 39 0.08 2.29 7.41
C VAL A 39 -1.36 2.61 7.79
N ARG A 40 -2.23 2.62 6.78
CA ARG A 40 -3.66 2.81 6.96
C ARG A 40 -4.33 1.50 7.33
N LEU A 41 -4.94 1.49 8.51
CA LEU A 41 -5.73 0.39 9.05
C LEU A 41 -7.20 0.50 8.61
N TYR A 42 -7.90 -0.63 8.57
CA TYR A 42 -9.30 -0.69 8.22
C TYR A 42 -10.17 0.05 9.24
N ASP A 43 -11.18 0.76 8.73
CA ASP A 43 -12.23 1.38 9.51
C ASP A 43 -13.56 1.19 8.78
N ASP A 44 -14.47 0.43 9.37
CA ASP A 44 -15.85 0.25 8.88
C ASP A 44 -16.87 0.82 9.86
N GLY A 45 -16.50 1.89 10.59
CA GLY A 45 -17.39 2.56 11.54
C GLY A 45 -18.79 2.83 10.97
N ASP A 46 -18.88 3.41 9.77
CA ASP A 46 -20.15 3.70 9.10
C ASP A 46 -21.02 2.44 8.91
N ARG A 47 -20.40 1.31 8.56
CA ARG A 47 -21.11 0.04 8.36
C ARG A 47 -21.57 -0.54 9.69
N ILE A 48 -20.72 -0.49 10.71
CA ILE A 48 -21.03 -0.96 12.06
C ILE A 48 -22.17 -0.14 12.64
N ASP A 49 -22.10 1.19 12.54
CA ASP A 49 -23.14 2.12 13.00
C ASP A 49 -24.44 1.92 12.24
N TYR A 50 -24.37 1.71 10.93
CA TYR A 50 -25.55 1.34 10.13
C TYR A 50 -26.21 0.06 10.63
N LEU A 51 -25.45 -1.02 10.87
CA LEU A 51 -25.98 -2.28 11.37
C LEU A 51 -26.61 -2.12 12.76
N ARG A 52 -25.96 -1.37 13.65
CA ARG A 52 -26.50 -1.06 14.98
C ARG A 52 -27.80 -0.27 14.90
N SER A 53 -27.89 0.72 14.01
CA SER A 53 -29.12 1.50 13.79
C SER A 53 -30.30 0.64 13.29
N ARG A 54 -30.01 -0.53 12.68
CA ARG A 54 -31.01 -1.51 12.23
C ARG A 54 -31.31 -2.60 13.28
N GLY A 55 -30.74 -2.50 14.48
CA GLY A 55 -30.87 -3.50 15.54
C GLY A 55 -30.11 -4.80 15.26
N MET A 56 -29.19 -4.81 14.28
CA MET A 56 -28.41 -5.97 13.87
C MET A 56 -27.09 -6.04 14.66
N ASN A 57 -27.18 -6.01 15.99
CA ASN A 57 -26.01 -5.86 16.86
C ASN A 57 -24.98 -6.99 16.70
N ASP A 58 -25.44 -8.25 16.65
CA ASP A 58 -24.54 -9.40 16.50
C ASP A 58 -23.65 -9.28 15.24
N LYS A 59 -24.24 -8.87 14.12
CA LYS A 59 -23.48 -8.66 12.87
C LYS A 59 -22.53 -7.48 12.99
N ALA A 60 -22.94 -6.41 13.67
CA ALA A 60 -22.09 -5.25 13.89
C ALA A 60 -20.85 -5.64 14.72
N ASP A 61 -21.04 -6.47 15.73
CA ASP A 61 -19.98 -6.95 16.59
C ASP A 61 -19.07 -7.96 15.87
N ASP A 62 -19.61 -8.84 15.02
CA ASP A 62 -18.83 -9.71 14.13
C ASP A 62 -17.90 -8.88 13.22
N TYR A 63 -18.42 -7.83 12.58
CA TYR A 63 -17.62 -6.93 11.74
C TYR A 63 -16.54 -6.19 12.55
N ALA A 64 -16.89 -5.70 13.74
CA ALA A 64 -15.92 -5.03 14.61
C ALA A 64 -14.77 -5.97 15.02
N GLN A 65 -15.08 -7.24 15.31
CA GLN A 65 -14.08 -8.24 15.67
C GLN A 65 -13.16 -8.60 14.48
N ILE A 66 -13.73 -8.77 13.28
CA ILE A 66 -12.95 -9.04 12.06
C ILE A 66 -11.97 -7.89 11.80
N ASN A 67 -12.45 -6.64 11.83
CA ASN A 67 -11.60 -5.48 11.58
C ASN A 67 -10.51 -5.34 12.64
N ALA A 68 -10.83 -5.60 13.91
CA ALA A 68 -9.84 -5.57 14.98
C ALA A 68 -8.77 -6.66 14.80
N ALA A 69 -9.17 -7.86 14.38
CA ALA A 69 -8.25 -8.97 14.11
C ALA A 69 -7.33 -8.65 12.92
N GLU A 70 -7.89 -8.21 11.78
CA GLU A 70 -7.10 -7.84 10.60
C GLU A 70 -6.14 -6.68 10.90
N ASN A 71 -6.60 -5.62 11.58
CA ASN A 71 -5.74 -4.51 11.96
C ASN A 71 -4.62 -4.92 12.93
N ARG A 72 -4.85 -5.93 13.76
CA ARG A 72 -3.80 -6.51 14.62
C ARG A 72 -2.78 -7.28 13.78
N GLU A 73 -3.23 -8.12 12.84
CA GLU A 73 -2.33 -8.86 11.95
C GLU A 73 -1.49 -7.94 11.06
N ILE A 74 -2.09 -6.86 10.54
CA ILE A 74 -1.37 -5.84 9.77
C ILE A 74 -0.26 -5.20 10.60
N ARG A 75 -0.57 -4.80 11.85
CA ARG A 75 0.43 -4.23 12.76
C ARG A 75 1.59 -5.19 13.03
N LEU A 76 1.29 -6.45 13.29
CA LEU A 76 2.29 -7.49 13.51
C LEU A 76 3.16 -7.72 12.27
N ALA A 77 2.56 -7.82 11.08
CA ALA A 77 3.30 -8.00 9.83
C ALA A 77 4.32 -6.86 9.59
N PHE A 78 3.93 -5.61 9.81
CA PHE A 78 4.86 -4.48 9.70
C PHE A 78 5.90 -4.44 10.82
N GLN A 79 5.55 -4.84 12.03
CA GLN A 79 6.49 -4.89 13.14
C GLN A 79 7.56 -5.97 12.95
N GLU A 80 7.19 -7.12 12.39
CA GLU A 80 8.07 -8.28 12.25
C GLU A 80 8.92 -8.22 10.97
N GLU A 81 8.34 -7.76 9.85
CA GLU A 81 8.95 -7.93 8.53
C GLU A 81 9.55 -6.65 7.92
N TYR A 82 9.10 -5.46 8.37
CA TYR A 82 9.54 -4.19 7.77
C TYR A 82 10.60 -3.48 8.61
N THR A 83 11.75 -3.21 8.01
CA THR A 83 12.92 -2.67 8.72
C THR A 83 13.51 -1.42 8.07
N PHE A 84 13.00 -1.00 6.92
CA PHE A 84 13.62 0.08 6.15
C PHE A 84 13.51 1.46 6.83
N THR A 85 12.35 1.77 7.46
CA THR A 85 12.09 3.05 8.13
C THR A 85 11.14 2.88 9.31
N PRO A 86 11.00 3.89 10.20
CA PRO A 86 9.98 3.85 11.25
C PRO A 86 8.56 3.74 10.68
N VAL A 87 7.74 2.89 11.31
CA VAL A 87 6.35 2.65 10.91
C VAL A 87 5.38 3.20 11.96
N TYR A 88 4.35 3.88 11.50
CA TYR A 88 3.21 4.32 12.31
C TYR A 88 1.89 3.93 11.64
N PHE A 89 0.82 3.89 12.42
CA PHE A 89 -0.48 3.44 11.95
C PHE A 89 -1.55 4.51 12.17
N ILE A 90 -2.46 4.65 11.20
CA ILE A 90 -3.67 5.48 11.29
C ILE A 90 -4.91 4.66 10.97
N MET A 91 -6.08 5.08 11.46
CA MET A 91 -7.36 4.52 10.99
C MET A 91 -7.74 5.14 9.64
N ALA A 92 -8.50 4.42 8.80
CA ALA A 92 -8.86 4.92 7.48
C ALA A 92 -9.60 6.27 7.51
N LYS A 93 -10.45 6.53 8.50
CA LYS A 93 -11.12 7.82 8.72
C LYS A 93 -10.15 9.00 8.89
N ASP A 94 -8.94 8.77 9.37
CA ASP A 94 -7.95 9.82 9.67
C ASP A 94 -7.06 10.15 8.48
N SER A 95 -7.26 9.49 7.32
CA SER A 95 -6.47 9.74 6.09
C SER A 95 -6.51 11.21 5.66
N ARG A 96 -7.64 11.90 5.86
CA ARG A 96 -7.75 13.34 5.52
C ARG A 96 -6.96 14.21 6.49
N ASN A 97 -7.01 13.90 7.79
CA ASN A 97 -6.21 14.61 8.80
C ASN A 97 -4.72 14.49 8.49
N LEU A 98 -4.27 13.30 8.05
CA LEU A 98 -2.89 13.08 7.61
C LEU A 98 -2.51 13.97 6.42
N ALA A 99 -3.35 14.01 5.37
CA ALA A 99 -3.15 14.83 4.17
C ALA A 99 -3.16 16.34 4.48
N ASP A 100 -3.99 16.77 5.42
CA ASP A 100 -4.09 18.17 5.88
C ASP A 100 -2.99 18.56 6.89
N SER A 101 -2.00 17.67 7.11
CA SER A 101 -0.92 17.87 8.10
C SER A 101 -1.40 18.05 9.55
N ASN A 102 -2.62 17.61 9.87
CA ASN A 102 -3.14 17.57 11.23
C ASN A 102 -2.87 16.20 11.88
N TRP A 103 -1.65 16.02 12.40
CA TRP A 103 -1.19 14.73 12.94
C TRP A 103 -1.43 14.55 14.44
N THR A 104 -2.30 15.40 15.03
CA THR A 104 -2.58 15.35 16.46
C THR A 104 -3.42 14.13 16.80
N ASP A 105 -2.92 13.26 17.68
CA ASP A 105 -3.61 12.07 18.21
C ASP A 105 -4.12 11.02 17.19
N ILE A 106 -3.74 11.10 15.91
CA ILE A 106 -4.17 10.14 14.88
C ILE A 106 -3.19 8.98 14.67
N LEU A 107 -1.95 9.10 15.13
CA LEU A 107 -0.90 8.11 14.91
C LEU A 107 -0.82 7.15 16.09
N THR A 108 -0.60 5.87 15.78
CA THR A 108 -0.34 4.82 16.77
C THR A 108 0.93 4.05 16.42
N ASN A 109 1.55 3.46 17.44
CA ASN A 109 2.63 2.48 17.27
C ASN A 109 2.06 1.07 16.96
N ALA A 110 2.92 0.07 16.80
CA ALA A 110 2.50 -1.31 16.54
C ALA A 110 1.74 -1.97 17.70
N ALA A 111 1.92 -1.49 18.93
CA ALA A 111 1.15 -1.93 20.10
C ALA A 111 -0.27 -1.30 20.15
N GLY A 112 -0.52 -0.27 19.35
CA GLY A 112 -1.78 0.48 19.32
C GLY A 112 -1.81 1.70 20.23
N ASP A 113 -0.71 2.06 20.88
CA ASP A 113 -0.64 3.27 21.70
C ASP A 113 -0.54 4.51 20.81
N THR A 114 -1.27 5.57 21.17
CA THR A 114 -1.17 6.88 20.52
C THR A 114 0.24 7.45 20.67
N VAL A 115 0.82 7.92 19.56
CA VAL A 115 2.14 8.54 19.51
C VAL A 115 2.08 9.89 18.81
N GLN A 116 2.88 10.83 19.30
CA GLN A 116 3.00 12.15 18.70
C GLN A 116 4.39 12.31 18.09
N ILE A 117 4.43 12.50 16.77
CA ILE A 117 5.64 12.90 16.04
C ILE A 117 5.39 14.23 15.35
N LYS A 118 6.49 14.90 14.97
CA LYS A 118 6.40 16.08 14.10
C LYS A 118 6.05 15.62 12.68
N PRO A 119 5.16 16.31 11.97
CA PRO A 119 4.95 16.09 10.55
C PRO A 119 6.27 16.08 9.80
N THR A 120 6.46 15.04 8.98
CA THR A 120 7.67 14.79 8.19
C THR A 120 7.27 14.13 6.87
N SER A 121 8.23 13.94 5.96
CA SER A 121 8.02 13.17 4.74
C SER A 121 7.50 11.78 5.06
N TYR A 122 6.49 11.32 4.33
CA TYR A 122 5.90 10.01 4.54
C TYR A 122 5.40 9.41 3.23
N LEU A 123 5.32 8.07 3.21
CA LEU A 123 4.46 7.35 2.27
C LEU A 123 3.33 6.69 3.05
N LEU A 124 2.19 6.52 2.39
CA LEU A 124 1.03 5.84 2.93
C LEU A 124 0.92 4.43 2.33
N ALA A 125 0.98 3.42 3.17
CA ALA A 125 0.71 2.03 2.81
C ALA A 125 -0.72 1.63 3.20
N ASP A 126 -1.39 0.83 2.38
CA ASP A 126 -2.68 0.22 2.74
C ASP A 126 -2.89 -1.14 2.08
N PHE A 127 -3.70 -2.00 2.72
CA PHE A 127 -4.15 -3.24 2.11
C PHE A 127 -5.50 -3.03 1.46
N SER A 128 -5.54 -2.91 0.13
CA SER A 128 -6.79 -2.66 -0.57
C SER A 128 -6.77 -3.18 -2.00
N THR A 129 -7.94 -3.16 -2.61
CA THR A 129 -8.13 -3.52 -4.01
C THR A 129 -7.88 -2.30 -4.89
N THR A 130 -6.94 -2.41 -5.82
CA THR A 130 -6.66 -1.36 -6.80
C THR A 130 -7.87 -1.08 -7.69
N LYS A 131 -8.21 0.21 -7.88
CA LYS A 131 -9.39 0.63 -8.68
C LYS A 131 -9.33 0.17 -10.14
N ARG A 132 -8.14 0.12 -10.74
CA ARG A 132 -7.98 -0.09 -12.19
C ARG A 132 -8.17 -1.53 -12.63
N ASN A 133 -7.71 -2.49 -11.85
CA ASN A 133 -7.63 -3.91 -12.22
C ASN A 133 -8.20 -4.86 -11.16
N GLY A 134 -8.74 -4.33 -10.05
CA GLY A 134 -9.41 -5.14 -9.04
C GLY A 134 -8.46 -6.09 -8.30
N LEU A 135 -7.16 -5.76 -8.22
CA LEU A 135 -6.18 -6.61 -7.58
C LEU A 135 -6.00 -6.20 -6.12
N TYR A 136 -6.27 -7.14 -5.22
CA TYR A 136 -5.97 -6.98 -3.80
C TYR A 136 -4.47 -7.11 -3.54
N GLY A 137 -3.96 -6.26 -2.66
CA GLY A 137 -2.57 -6.32 -2.20
C GLY A 137 -2.22 -5.17 -1.28
N LEU A 138 -0.95 -5.11 -0.91
CA LEU A 138 -0.34 -3.94 -0.30
C LEU A 138 -0.13 -2.88 -1.39
N ASN A 139 -0.65 -1.68 -1.19
CA ASN A 139 -0.43 -0.53 -2.06
C ASN A 139 0.30 0.55 -1.29
N VAL A 140 1.14 1.30 -2.01
CA VAL A 140 1.86 2.46 -1.47
C VAL A 140 1.48 3.69 -2.28
N TRP A 141 1.26 4.76 -1.55
CA TRP A 141 0.76 6.04 -2.04
C TRP A 141 1.59 7.18 -1.50
N GLU A 142 1.58 8.27 -2.23
CA GLU A 142 2.10 9.56 -1.83
C GLU A 142 1.02 10.61 -2.02
N TRP A 143 0.99 11.60 -1.12
CA TRP A 143 0.10 12.74 -1.26
C TRP A 143 0.78 13.82 -2.10
N GLU A 144 0.29 14.07 -3.30
CA GLU A 144 0.75 15.14 -4.19
C GLU A 144 -0.32 16.22 -4.27
N GLU A 145 -0.15 17.26 -3.46
CA GLU A 145 -0.98 18.49 -3.33
C GLU A 145 -2.48 18.25 -3.08
N THR A 146 -3.16 17.60 -4.01
CA THR A 146 -4.61 17.39 -4.07
C THR A 146 -5.03 15.93 -4.22
N GLU A 147 -4.11 15.01 -4.54
CA GLU A 147 -4.46 13.61 -4.77
C GLU A 147 -3.41 12.60 -4.25
N TRP A 148 -3.89 11.37 -4.02
CA TRP A 148 -3.04 10.22 -3.73
C TRP A 148 -2.56 9.60 -5.03
N VAL A 149 -1.25 9.61 -5.26
CA VAL A 149 -0.62 9.00 -6.43
C VAL A 149 0.25 7.82 -6.02
N HIS A 150 0.52 6.92 -6.96
CA HIS A 150 1.53 5.88 -6.74
C HIS A 150 2.92 6.45 -6.99
N PRO A 151 3.93 6.08 -6.18
CA PRO A 151 5.32 6.33 -6.51
C PRO A 151 5.68 5.79 -7.91
N PRO A 152 6.59 6.47 -8.63
CA PRO A 152 6.97 6.06 -9.99
C PRO A 152 7.69 4.71 -10.02
N ASN A 153 7.51 3.96 -11.10
CA ASN A 153 8.28 2.74 -11.34
C ASN A 153 9.78 3.05 -11.49
N PRO A 154 10.69 2.22 -10.96
CA PRO A 154 10.47 0.87 -10.41
C PRO A 154 10.21 0.79 -8.89
N PHE A 155 9.74 1.86 -8.23
CA PHE A 155 9.38 1.77 -6.82
C PHE A 155 8.28 0.69 -6.61
N PRO A 156 8.37 -0.16 -5.57
CA PRO A 156 7.42 -1.25 -5.33
C PRO A 156 6.08 -0.72 -4.77
N TYR A 157 5.31 0.01 -5.57
CA TYR A 157 4.07 0.63 -5.12
C TYR A 157 2.91 -0.37 -4.93
N HIS A 158 3.04 -1.61 -5.43
CA HIS A 158 2.04 -2.65 -5.26
C HIS A 158 2.68 -4.03 -5.07
N ILE A 159 2.35 -4.70 -3.96
CA ILE A 159 2.63 -6.11 -3.74
C ILE A 159 1.32 -6.89 -3.77
N SER A 160 1.16 -7.75 -4.78
CA SER A 160 -0.06 -8.53 -4.94
C SER A 160 -0.28 -9.48 -3.76
N GLY A 161 -1.53 -9.58 -3.31
CA GLY A 161 -1.98 -10.60 -2.35
C GLY A 161 -2.04 -12.02 -2.93
N TYR A 162 -1.59 -12.25 -4.17
CA TYR A 162 -1.63 -13.55 -4.84
C TYR A 162 -0.25 -14.05 -5.27
N GLY A 163 0.06 -15.30 -4.94
CA GLY A 163 1.30 -16.02 -5.29
C GLY A 163 1.33 -16.60 -6.70
N PHE A 164 2.17 -17.63 -6.90
CA PHE A 164 2.39 -18.30 -8.19
C PHE A 164 1.08 -18.63 -8.91
N LEU A 165 0.93 -18.16 -10.16
CA LEU A 165 -0.27 -18.30 -11.00
C LEU A 165 -1.59 -17.89 -10.31
N ARG A 166 -1.54 -17.06 -9.27
CA ARG A 166 -2.68 -16.67 -8.40
C ARG A 166 -3.34 -17.84 -7.65
N LEU A 167 -2.63 -18.96 -7.50
CA LEU A 167 -3.14 -20.17 -6.85
C LEU A 167 -3.11 -20.10 -5.33
N THR A 168 -2.25 -19.27 -4.76
CA THR A 168 -2.14 -19.06 -3.31
C THR A 168 -2.43 -17.61 -2.97
N LYS A 169 -3.07 -17.37 -1.82
CA LYS A 169 -3.18 -16.05 -1.21
C LYS A 169 -1.98 -15.83 -0.31
N ARG A 170 -1.38 -14.63 -0.39
CA ARG A 170 -0.36 -14.19 0.56
C ARG A 170 -1.03 -13.69 1.82
N THR A 171 -0.40 -13.95 2.95
CA THR A 171 -0.65 -13.31 4.24
C THR A 171 -0.18 -11.86 4.23
N PHE A 172 -0.55 -11.10 5.26
CA PHE A 172 0.02 -9.76 5.47
C PHE A 172 1.54 -9.81 5.61
N SER A 173 2.09 -10.74 6.40
CA SER A 173 3.55 -10.93 6.56
C SER A 173 4.26 -11.11 5.22
N GLU A 174 3.84 -12.07 4.41
CA GLU A 174 4.48 -12.36 3.11
C GLU A 174 4.43 -11.17 2.14
N MET A 175 3.39 -10.32 2.24
CA MET A 175 3.32 -9.09 1.44
C MET A 175 4.28 -8.02 1.96
N VAL A 176 4.40 -7.86 3.27
CA VAL A 176 5.31 -6.88 3.90
C VAL A 176 6.77 -7.31 3.74
N GLU A 177 7.10 -8.58 3.97
CA GLU A 177 8.44 -9.15 3.74
C GLU A 177 8.89 -8.88 2.31
N LYS A 178 8.03 -9.21 1.33
CA LYS A 178 8.31 -8.95 -0.07
C LYS A 178 8.42 -7.46 -0.39
N PHE A 179 7.67 -6.59 0.27
CA PHE A 179 7.85 -5.14 0.12
C PHE A 179 9.22 -4.70 0.65
N ASN A 180 9.59 -5.15 1.85
CA ASN A 180 10.85 -4.82 2.50
C ASN A 180 12.07 -5.29 1.70
N SER A 181 12.00 -6.46 1.04
CA SER A 181 13.12 -7.02 0.26
C SER A 181 13.60 -6.11 -0.89
N HIS A 182 12.73 -5.23 -1.42
CA HIS A 182 13.09 -4.26 -2.45
C HIS A 182 14.05 -3.17 -1.95
N PHE A 183 14.21 -3.03 -0.64
CA PHE A 183 15.07 -2.03 -0.02
C PHE A 183 16.31 -2.63 0.64
N VAL A 184 16.25 -3.89 1.09
CA VAL A 184 17.32 -4.55 1.85
C VAL A 184 18.34 -5.26 0.94
N GLU A 185 17.93 -5.80 -0.21
CA GLU A 185 18.81 -6.60 -1.09
C GLU A 185 19.84 -5.78 -1.91
N LYS A 186 20.00 -4.46 -1.65
CA LYS A 186 20.87 -3.58 -2.45
C LYS A 186 22.17 -3.14 -1.78
N GLU A 187 22.49 -3.60 -0.57
CA GLU A 187 23.73 -3.19 0.13
C GLU A 187 24.90 -4.21 0.02
N GLU A 188 24.79 -5.30 -0.75
CA GLU A 188 25.84 -6.33 -0.87
C GLU A 188 26.65 -6.32 -2.20
N GLU A 189 26.45 -5.36 -3.09
CA GLU A 189 27.30 -5.16 -4.28
C GLU A 189 27.92 -3.75 -4.29
N ASP A 190 28.89 -3.50 -3.41
CA ASP A 190 29.87 -2.40 -3.53
C ASP A 190 31.27 -2.86 -3.07
#